data_AF-A0A929YKQ7-F1
#
_entry.id   AF-A0A929YKQ7-F1
#
_cell.length_a   1.000
_cell.length_b   1.000
_cell.length_c   1.000
_cell.angle_alpha   90.00
_cell.angle_beta   90.00
_cell.angle_gamma   90.00
#
_symmetry.space_group_name_H-M   'P 1'
#
loop_
_entity.id
_entity.type
_entity.pdbx_description
1 polymer ?
#
loop_
_entity_poly.entity_id
_entity_poly.type
_entity_poly.pdbx_seq_one_letter_code
_entity_poly.pdbx_strand_id
1 'polypeptide(L)'
;MRKIVQERRPPIPSYDKPIELDSFKYMKDRLIGTLEEPEIIDTLGALALELCNTAQMLEPMEYIEGEELGDSHPDSDWPDKNIIPLIGSNKFVVSGRQISLMPVQKDRISDAFASESIARMCTYVSIYPPTKIERTDVGGFCSTNFYKWRDVGTDTYVYLRPVISVAQSGLTCVNVSLLAHETSHAHDCVTNPVLEIDPKSDQVNLRSELQAYAVSKVLQGYLTYNDRIMFSCPSVSDRVEEVRRKVNGPLWSEGAFDVNDDLIEQLDRAGLRGIY
;
A
#
# COMPACT_ATOMS: atom_id res chain seq x y z
N MET A 1 21.18 -4.89 -28.19
CA MET A 1 19.80 -4.34 -28.24
C MET A 1 19.80 -2.95 -27.60
N ARG A 2 19.07 -1.97 -28.17
CA ARG A 2 19.03 -0.57 -27.68
C ARG A 2 17.93 -0.42 -26.62
N LYS A 3 18.22 0.29 -25.51
CA LYS A 3 17.24 0.67 -24.48
C LYS A 3 16.28 1.73 -25.04
N ILE A 4 15.03 1.73 -24.57
CA ILE A 4 14.04 2.77 -24.90
C ILE A 4 14.10 3.84 -23.82
N VAL A 5 14.37 5.09 -24.20
CA VAL A 5 14.35 6.23 -23.28
C VAL A 5 12.93 6.78 -23.22
N GLN A 6 12.34 6.81 -22.04
CA GLN A 6 11.01 7.34 -21.79
C GLN A 6 11.11 8.55 -20.88
N GLU A 7 10.38 9.62 -21.21
CA GLU A 7 10.16 10.71 -20.29
C GLU A 7 9.09 10.30 -19.28
N ARG A 8 9.40 10.41 -17.98
CA ARG A 8 8.41 10.14 -16.93
C ARG A 8 7.45 11.32 -16.90
N ARG A 9 6.37 11.22 -17.68
CA ARG A 9 5.29 12.20 -17.61
C ARG A 9 4.59 12.06 -16.25
N PRO A 10 4.08 13.17 -15.67
CA PRO A 10 3.16 13.06 -14.54
C PRO A 10 2.04 12.08 -14.91
N PRO A 11 1.39 11.42 -13.92
CA PRO A 11 0.24 10.59 -14.21
C PRO A 11 -0.66 11.37 -15.17
N ILE A 12 -0.99 10.76 -16.31
CA ILE A 12 -2.14 11.23 -17.08
C ILE A 12 -3.30 11.30 -16.09
N PRO A 13 -4.30 12.20 -16.21
CA PRO A 13 -5.57 12.00 -15.54
C PRO A 13 -6.13 10.65 -15.99
N SER A 14 -5.66 9.57 -15.35
CA SER A 14 -5.72 8.21 -15.88
C SER A 14 -6.79 7.41 -15.17
N TYR A 15 -7.29 7.92 -14.06
CA TYR A 15 -8.56 7.45 -13.50
C TYR A 15 -9.73 7.72 -14.47
N ASP A 16 -9.59 8.68 -15.41
CA ASP A 16 -10.52 8.86 -16.54
C ASP A 16 -10.45 7.70 -17.56
N LYS A 17 -9.43 6.83 -17.48
CA LYS A 17 -9.28 5.61 -18.28
C LYS A 17 -9.12 4.41 -17.35
N PRO A 18 -10.24 3.81 -16.91
CA PRO A 18 -10.21 2.68 -15.99
C PRO A 18 -9.25 1.59 -16.45
N ILE A 19 -8.48 1.04 -15.53
CA ILE A 19 -7.70 -0.18 -15.78
C ILE A 19 -8.71 -1.32 -15.92
N GLU A 20 -8.67 -2.02 -17.05
CA GLU A 20 -9.50 -3.22 -17.25
C GLU A 20 -9.16 -4.29 -16.21
N LEU A 21 -10.15 -5.08 -15.80
CA LEU A 21 -9.99 -6.10 -14.77
C LEU A 21 -8.85 -7.09 -15.08
N ASP A 22 -8.71 -7.50 -16.35
CA ASP A 22 -7.63 -8.40 -16.77
C ASP A 22 -6.25 -7.73 -16.70
N SER A 23 -6.19 -6.41 -16.89
CA SER A 23 -4.96 -5.64 -16.65
C SER A 23 -4.61 -5.61 -15.16
N PHE A 24 -5.60 -5.52 -14.26
CA PHE A 24 -5.35 -5.65 -12.82
C PHE A 24 -4.82 -7.02 -12.42
N LYS A 25 -5.44 -8.10 -12.92
CA LYS A 25 -4.96 -9.47 -12.69
C LYS A 25 -3.52 -9.61 -13.17
N TYR A 26 -3.23 -9.16 -14.38
CA TYR A 26 -1.87 -9.20 -14.92
C TYR A 26 -0.87 -8.37 -14.08
N MET A 27 -1.26 -7.20 -13.59
CA MET A 27 -0.39 -6.40 -12.71
C MET A 27 -0.15 -7.07 -11.36
N LYS A 28 -1.18 -7.68 -10.76
CA LYS A 28 -1.06 -8.47 -9.52
C LYS A 28 -0.12 -9.66 -9.74
N ASP A 29 -0.35 -10.44 -10.79
CA ASP A 29 0.47 -11.63 -11.11
C ASP A 29 1.93 -11.22 -11.36
N ARG A 30 2.13 -10.10 -12.06
CA ARG A 30 3.46 -9.56 -12.32
C ARG A 30 4.14 -9.04 -11.06
N LEU A 31 3.41 -8.44 -10.12
CA LEU A 31 3.93 -8.05 -8.81
C LEU A 31 4.39 -9.29 -8.04
N ILE A 32 3.54 -10.31 -7.92
CA ILE A 32 3.84 -11.56 -7.23
C ILE A 32 5.08 -12.22 -7.84
N GLY A 33 5.07 -12.42 -9.16
CA GLY A 33 6.21 -13.03 -9.85
C GLY A 33 7.50 -12.24 -9.67
N THR A 34 7.42 -10.89 -9.66
CA THR A 34 8.60 -10.05 -9.40
C THR A 34 9.11 -10.21 -7.96
N LEU A 35 8.22 -10.28 -6.97
CA LEU A 35 8.62 -10.46 -5.57
C LEU A 35 9.26 -11.83 -5.30
N GLU A 36 8.96 -12.82 -6.14
CA GLU A 36 9.54 -14.17 -6.09
C GLU A 36 10.89 -14.29 -6.82
N GLU A 37 11.33 -13.25 -7.54
CA GLU A 37 12.60 -13.27 -8.26
C GLU A 37 13.79 -13.30 -7.28
N PRO A 38 14.81 -14.16 -7.50
CA PRO A 38 15.95 -14.26 -6.61
C PRO A 38 16.67 -12.94 -6.37
N GLU A 39 16.84 -12.10 -7.40
CA GLU A 39 17.48 -10.78 -7.27
C GLU A 39 16.68 -9.83 -6.33
N ILE A 40 15.35 -9.95 -6.32
CA ILE A 40 14.46 -9.17 -5.47
C ILE A 40 14.51 -9.71 -4.03
N ILE A 41 14.47 -11.03 -3.87
CA ILE A 41 14.59 -11.68 -2.56
C ILE A 41 15.96 -11.38 -1.93
N ASP A 42 17.05 -11.43 -2.69
CA ASP A 42 18.40 -11.11 -2.20
C ASP A 42 18.51 -9.65 -1.74
N THR A 43 17.71 -8.75 -2.34
CA THR A 43 17.73 -7.31 -2.02
C THR A 43 16.82 -6.95 -0.84
N LEU A 44 15.58 -7.49 -0.82
CA LEU A 44 14.56 -7.16 0.18
C LEU A 44 14.51 -8.15 1.35
N GLY A 45 15.13 -9.32 1.22
CA GLY A 45 15.13 -10.38 2.24
C GLY A 45 13.73 -10.90 2.55
N ALA A 46 13.43 -11.04 3.84
CA ALA A 46 12.13 -11.53 4.31
C ALA A 46 10.95 -10.66 3.84
N LEU A 47 11.17 -9.35 3.68
CA LEU A 47 10.13 -8.41 3.25
C LEU A 47 9.58 -8.77 1.86
N ALA A 48 10.38 -9.34 0.94
CA ALA A 48 9.88 -9.79 -0.36
C ALA A 48 8.78 -10.85 -0.21
N LEU A 49 9.01 -11.85 0.65
CA LEU A 49 8.08 -12.95 0.89
C LEU A 49 6.82 -12.46 1.61
N GLU A 50 6.99 -11.57 2.58
CA GLU A 50 5.88 -10.95 3.32
C GLU A 50 4.99 -10.08 2.43
N LEU A 51 5.59 -9.31 1.53
CA LEU A 51 4.87 -8.56 0.51
C LEU A 51 4.22 -9.50 -0.50
N CYS A 52 4.84 -10.62 -0.87
CA CYS A 52 4.22 -11.61 -1.75
C CYS A 52 2.95 -12.19 -1.12
N ASN A 53 2.99 -12.56 0.16
CA ASN A 53 1.81 -13.02 0.91
C ASN A 53 0.71 -11.95 0.94
N THR A 54 1.07 -10.68 1.09
CA THR A 54 0.11 -9.57 1.08
C THR A 54 -0.45 -9.35 -0.33
N ALA A 55 0.40 -9.43 -1.37
CA ALA A 55 0.03 -9.30 -2.77
C ALA A 55 -0.96 -10.41 -3.19
N GLN A 56 -0.84 -11.62 -2.65
CA GLN A 56 -1.78 -12.71 -2.87
C GLN A 56 -3.20 -12.39 -2.37
N MET A 57 -3.33 -11.59 -1.31
CA MET A 57 -4.62 -11.14 -0.76
C MET A 57 -5.31 -10.09 -1.63
N LEU A 58 -4.60 -9.45 -2.57
CA LEU A 58 -5.17 -8.42 -3.44
C LEU A 58 -6.23 -9.03 -4.35
N GLU A 59 -7.44 -8.50 -4.38
CA GLU A 59 -8.47 -8.92 -5.32
C GLU A 59 -8.80 -7.77 -6.27
N PRO A 60 -8.42 -7.88 -7.56
CA PRO A 60 -8.93 -7.00 -8.60
C PRO A 60 -10.46 -6.95 -8.57
N MET A 61 -11.03 -5.76 -8.37
CA MET A 61 -12.47 -5.57 -8.36
C MET A 61 -12.88 -4.53 -9.40
N GLU A 62 -14.02 -4.78 -10.04
CA GLU A 62 -14.70 -3.76 -10.82
C GLU A 62 -15.33 -2.75 -9.86
N TYR A 63 -15.12 -1.47 -10.13
CA TYR A 63 -15.78 -0.39 -9.40
C TYR A 63 -16.93 0.15 -10.24
N ILE A 64 -18.13 0.18 -9.66
CA ILE A 64 -19.31 0.79 -10.25
C ILE A 64 -19.54 2.14 -9.56
N GLU A 65 -19.60 3.23 -10.34
CA GLU A 65 -19.74 4.56 -9.76
C GLU A 65 -21.05 4.68 -8.96
N GLY A 66 -20.94 5.09 -7.70
CA GLY A 66 -22.07 5.27 -6.79
C GLY A 66 -22.45 4.02 -6.00
N GLU A 67 -21.89 2.85 -6.32
CA GLU A 67 -22.09 1.63 -5.54
C GLU A 67 -21.00 1.45 -4.48
N GLU A 68 -21.33 0.68 -3.43
CA GLU A 68 -20.34 0.24 -2.47
C GLU A 68 -19.51 -0.91 -3.04
N LEU A 69 -18.21 -0.93 -2.74
CA LEU A 69 -17.27 -1.90 -3.29
C LEU A 69 -17.68 -3.36 -3.16
N GLY A 70 -18.30 -3.72 -2.03
CA GLY A 70 -18.69 -5.09 -1.74
C GLY A 70 -19.98 -5.54 -2.41
N ASP A 71 -20.85 -4.61 -2.81
CA ASP A 71 -22.04 -4.93 -3.59
C ASP A 71 -21.67 -5.28 -5.04
N SER A 72 -20.53 -4.74 -5.51
CA SER A 72 -19.97 -5.05 -6.82
C SER A 72 -19.22 -6.40 -6.88
N HIS A 73 -19.02 -7.10 -5.75
CA HIS A 73 -18.29 -8.39 -5.72
C HIS A 73 -19.25 -9.59 -5.85
N PRO A 74 -18.94 -10.61 -6.70
CA PRO A 74 -19.86 -11.72 -6.95
C PRO A 74 -20.04 -12.68 -5.77
N ASP A 75 -19.08 -12.75 -4.87
CA ASP A 75 -19.15 -13.59 -3.66
C ASP A 75 -19.52 -12.76 -2.45
N SER A 76 -20.73 -12.96 -1.91
CA SER A 76 -21.31 -12.18 -0.81
C SER A 76 -20.56 -12.24 0.52
N ASP A 77 -19.71 -13.25 0.69
CA ASP A 77 -19.01 -13.56 1.94
C ASP A 77 -17.53 -13.13 1.88
N TRP A 78 -17.10 -12.47 0.81
CA TRP A 78 -15.77 -11.90 0.69
C TRP A 78 -15.35 -10.94 1.84
N PRO A 79 -16.26 -10.20 2.51
CA PRO A 79 -15.91 -9.38 3.68
C PRO A 79 -15.45 -10.22 4.89
N ASP A 80 -15.61 -11.54 4.84
CA ASP A 80 -15.13 -12.47 5.87
C ASP A 80 -13.89 -13.27 5.41
N LYS A 81 -13.29 -12.90 4.27
CA LYS A 81 -12.07 -13.50 3.71
C LYS A 81 -10.86 -12.55 3.82
N ASN A 82 -9.66 -13.10 3.66
CA ASN A 82 -8.41 -12.33 3.57
C ASN A 82 -8.25 -11.72 2.17
N ILE A 83 -9.15 -10.78 1.85
CA ILE A 83 -9.20 -10.09 0.56
C ILE A 83 -8.99 -8.60 0.79
N ILE A 84 -8.03 -8.02 0.07
CA ILE A 84 -7.76 -6.60 0.00
C ILE A 84 -8.26 -6.11 -1.36
N PRO A 85 -9.34 -5.30 -1.44
CA PRO A 85 -9.82 -4.79 -2.70
C PRO A 85 -8.75 -3.98 -3.44
N LEU A 86 -8.57 -4.27 -4.73
CA LEU A 86 -7.70 -3.54 -5.65
C LEU A 86 -8.53 -2.94 -6.78
N ILE A 87 -8.56 -1.61 -6.86
CA ILE A 87 -9.46 -0.89 -7.79
C ILE A 87 -8.80 0.21 -8.61
N GLY A 88 -9.37 0.49 -9.77
CA GLY A 88 -8.90 1.50 -10.73
C GLY A 88 -9.62 2.82 -10.67
N SER A 89 -10.06 3.24 -9.48
CA SER A 89 -10.77 4.50 -9.28
C SER A 89 -10.19 5.31 -8.13
N ASN A 90 -10.03 6.61 -8.33
CA ASN A 90 -9.62 7.53 -7.28
C ASN A 90 -10.77 7.98 -6.37
N LYS A 91 -11.99 7.58 -6.70
CA LYS A 91 -13.21 7.88 -5.96
C LYS A 91 -14.06 6.63 -5.85
N PHE A 92 -14.39 6.23 -4.63
CA PHE A 92 -15.21 5.05 -4.38
C PHE A 92 -15.91 5.12 -3.02
N VAL A 93 -16.84 4.21 -2.77
CA VAL A 93 -17.58 4.12 -1.51
C VAL A 93 -17.26 2.79 -0.85
N VAL A 94 -16.94 2.84 0.44
CA VAL A 94 -16.79 1.65 1.30
C VAL A 94 -17.76 1.72 2.46
N SER A 95 -18.43 0.61 2.79
CA SER A 95 -19.14 0.48 4.06
C SER A 95 -18.24 -0.08 5.16
N GLY A 96 -18.70 0.12 6.40
CA GLY A 96 -18.10 -0.49 7.58
C GLY A 96 -17.88 -2.01 7.44
N ARG A 97 -18.83 -2.71 6.80
CA ARG A 97 -18.70 -4.15 6.52
C ARG A 97 -17.46 -4.45 5.66
N GLN A 98 -17.21 -3.64 4.64
CA GLN A 98 -16.14 -3.88 3.65
C GLN A 98 -14.75 -3.49 4.18
N ILE A 99 -14.68 -2.60 5.18
CA ILE A 99 -13.43 -2.29 5.87
C ILE A 99 -13.27 -3.10 7.17
N SER A 100 -14.20 -3.99 7.51
CA SER A 100 -14.10 -4.81 8.72
C SER A 100 -12.87 -5.72 8.70
N LEU A 101 -12.37 -6.05 9.89
CA LEU A 101 -11.13 -6.81 10.09
C LEU A 101 -11.13 -8.11 9.29
N MET A 102 -10.06 -8.36 8.56
CA MET A 102 -9.81 -9.65 7.91
C MET A 102 -9.52 -10.74 8.94
N PRO A 103 -9.79 -12.02 8.65
CA PRO A 103 -9.38 -13.14 9.51
C PRO A 103 -7.93 -13.06 9.98
N VAL A 104 -6.97 -12.80 9.08
CA VAL A 104 -5.55 -12.67 9.44
C VAL A 104 -5.27 -11.51 10.39
N GLN A 105 -6.02 -10.40 10.29
CA GLN A 105 -5.91 -9.29 11.23
C GLN A 105 -6.48 -9.69 12.59
N LYS A 106 -7.64 -10.37 12.62
CA LYS A 106 -8.26 -10.85 13.87
C LYS A 106 -7.30 -11.78 14.63
N ASP A 107 -6.62 -12.69 13.93
CA ASP A 107 -5.64 -13.58 14.53
C ASP A 107 -4.49 -12.80 15.18
N ARG A 108 -3.93 -11.81 14.48
CA ARG A 108 -2.84 -10.96 15.01
C ARG A 108 -3.26 -10.04 16.15
N ILE A 109 -4.52 -9.58 16.15
CA ILE A 109 -5.08 -8.73 17.20
C ILE A 109 -5.40 -9.55 18.45
N SER A 110 -5.58 -10.87 18.33
CA SER A 110 -5.93 -11.75 19.45
C SER A 110 -4.88 -11.81 20.57
N ASP A 111 -3.63 -11.46 20.25
CA ASP A 111 -2.55 -11.32 21.24
C ASP A 111 -2.73 -10.08 22.12
N ALA A 112 -3.36 -9.02 21.59
CA ALA A 112 -3.53 -7.74 22.27
C ALA A 112 -4.93 -7.56 22.88
N PHE A 113 -5.94 -8.25 22.36
CA PHE A 113 -7.34 -8.08 22.76
C PHE A 113 -8.06 -9.41 22.92
N ALA A 114 -8.94 -9.49 23.93
CA ALA A 114 -9.86 -10.62 24.09
C ALA A 114 -10.81 -10.75 22.89
N SER A 115 -11.22 -11.99 22.57
CA SER A 115 -12.13 -12.28 21.46
C SER A 115 -13.45 -11.51 21.52
N GLU A 116 -13.99 -11.28 22.72
CA GLU A 116 -15.19 -10.45 22.91
C GLU A 116 -14.98 -8.99 22.49
N SER A 117 -13.80 -8.43 22.79
CA SER A 117 -13.44 -7.06 22.38
C SER A 117 -13.32 -6.96 20.86
N ILE A 118 -12.70 -7.96 20.22
CA ILE A 118 -12.61 -8.04 18.75
C ILE A 118 -14.00 -8.13 18.13
N ALA A 119 -14.89 -8.97 18.69
CA ALA A 119 -16.26 -9.10 18.21
C ALA A 119 -17.02 -7.77 18.32
N ARG A 120 -16.94 -7.08 19.47
CA ARG A 120 -17.55 -5.76 19.68
C ARG A 120 -17.02 -4.73 18.68
N MET A 121 -15.71 -4.72 18.43
CA MET A 121 -15.08 -3.84 17.45
C MET A 121 -15.62 -4.12 16.05
N CYS A 122 -15.67 -5.39 15.63
CA CYS A 122 -16.21 -5.77 14.32
C CYS A 122 -17.69 -5.36 14.17
N THR A 123 -18.52 -5.56 15.20
CA THR A 123 -19.93 -5.12 15.19
C THR A 123 -20.05 -3.61 15.08
N TYR A 124 -19.21 -2.86 15.79
CA TYR A 124 -19.25 -1.40 15.74
C TYR A 124 -18.75 -0.89 14.38
N VAL A 125 -17.67 -1.48 13.85
CA VAL A 125 -17.16 -1.17 12.51
C VAL A 125 -18.19 -1.49 11.43
N SER A 126 -18.87 -2.64 11.50
CA SER A 126 -19.79 -3.08 10.44
C SER A 126 -21.02 -2.19 10.26
N ILE A 127 -21.46 -1.48 11.31
CA ILE A 127 -22.59 -0.56 11.28
C ILE A 127 -22.20 0.88 10.89
N TYR A 128 -20.92 1.16 10.62
CA TYR A 128 -20.53 2.48 10.15
C TYR A 128 -21.20 2.81 8.83
N PRO A 129 -21.69 4.06 8.69
CA PRO A 129 -22.29 4.50 7.44
C PRO A 129 -21.25 4.41 6.30
N PRO A 130 -21.70 4.13 5.08
CA PRO A 130 -20.84 4.14 3.91
C PRO A 130 -20.09 5.46 3.78
N THR A 131 -18.79 5.37 3.56
CA THR A 131 -17.88 6.50 3.50
C THR A 131 -17.34 6.63 2.09
N LYS A 132 -17.46 7.85 1.54
CA LYS A 132 -16.85 8.20 0.26
C LYS A 132 -15.36 8.47 0.46
N ILE A 133 -14.54 7.77 -0.29
CA ILE A 133 -13.10 8.00 -0.40
C ILE A 133 -12.85 8.71 -1.73
N GLU A 134 -12.06 9.77 -1.69
CA GLU A 134 -11.64 10.52 -2.87
C GLU A 134 -10.22 11.03 -2.68
N ARG A 135 -9.39 10.84 -3.71
CA ARG A 135 -8.01 11.35 -3.79
C ARG A 135 -7.81 11.99 -5.17
N THR A 136 -7.08 13.10 -5.20
CA THR A 136 -6.71 13.77 -6.45
C THR A 136 -5.19 13.76 -6.58
N ASP A 137 -4.70 13.84 -7.81
CA ASP A 137 -3.27 14.07 -8.10
C ASP A 137 -2.31 12.98 -7.60
N VAL A 138 -2.79 11.74 -7.45
CA VAL A 138 -1.99 10.57 -7.04
C VAL A 138 -1.96 9.48 -8.12
N GLY A 139 -0.87 8.73 -8.21
CA GLY A 139 -0.74 7.58 -9.11
C GLY A 139 -1.29 6.26 -8.53
N GLY A 140 -1.54 6.25 -7.24
CA GLY A 140 -2.09 5.16 -6.44
C GLY A 140 -2.26 5.63 -5.00
N PHE A 141 -3.01 4.87 -4.19
CA PHE A 141 -3.07 5.05 -2.75
C PHE A 141 -3.61 3.80 -2.06
N CYS A 142 -3.18 3.59 -0.83
CA CYS A 142 -3.75 2.64 0.11
C CYS A 142 -4.65 3.38 1.11
N SER A 143 -5.96 3.13 1.06
CA SER A 143 -6.89 3.66 2.04
C SER A 143 -6.86 2.81 3.31
N THR A 144 -6.25 3.36 4.36
CA THR A 144 -6.10 2.73 5.66
C THR A 144 -7.03 3.40 6.68
N ASN A 145 -8.09 2.70 7.08
CA ASN A 145 -8.96 3.15 8.17
C ASN A 145 -8.50 2.53 9.49
N PHE A 146 -8.84 3.16 10.61
CA PHE A 146 -8.51 2.60 11.92
C PHE A 146 -9.64 2.82 12.93
N TYR A 147 -9.75 1.87 13.86
CA TYR A 147 -10.58 1.97 15.04
C TYR A 147 -9.72 2.41 16.23
N LYS A 148 -10.11 3.49 16.91
CA LYS A 148 -9.45 3.93 18.14
C LYS A 148 -10.08 3.22 19.35
N TRP A 149 -9.34 2.28 19.92
CA TRP A 149 -9.68 1.64 21.19
C TRP A 149 -9.20 2.51 22.34
N ARG A 150 -10.13 2.92 23.22
CA ARG A 150 -9.80 3.66 24.44
C ARG A 150 -9.86 2.70 25.62
N ASP A 151 -8.70 2.47 26.24
CA ASP A 151 -8.63 1.95 27.60
C ASP A 151 -8.02 3.02 28.52
N VAL A 152 -8.10 2.83 29.85
CA VAL A 152 -7.66 3.82 30.82
C VAL A 152 -6.14 4.00 30.76
N GLY A 153 -5.69 5.10 30.17
CA GLY A 153 -4.29 5.57 30.25
C GLY A 153 -3.47 5.48 28.96
N THR A 154 -3.93 4.75 27.94
CA THR A 154 -3.29 4.69 26.62
C THR A 154 -4.34 4.60 25.51
N ASP A 155 -4.08 5.30 24.40
CA ASP A 155 -4.87 5.19 23.18
C ASP A 155 -4.26 4.10 22.30
N THR A 156 -5.02 3.05 21.99
CA THR A 156 -4.58 2.00 21.07
C THR A 156 -5.38 2.09 19.78
N TYR A 157 -4.72 1.94 18.64
CA TYR A 157 -5.31 2.07 17.34
C TYR A 157 -5.25 0.72 16.62
N VAL A 158 -6.35 0.35 15.97
CA VAL A 158 -6.44 -0.91 15.23
C VAL A 158 -6.71 -0.61 13.76
N TYR A 159 -5.76 -0.93 12.90
CA TYR A 159 -5.96 -0.85 11.46
C TYR A 159 -7.06 -1.80 11.02
N LEU A 160 -7.94 -1.25 10.20
CA LEU A 160 -9.02 -1.94 9.54
C LEU A 160 -8.52 -2.55 8.22
N ARG A 161 -9.39 -3.23 7.49
CA ARG A 161 -9.02 -3.80 6.19
C ARG A 161 -8.63 -2.66 5.22
N PRO A 162 -7.45 -2.74 4.59
CA PRO A 162 -7.04 -1.74 3.61
C PRO A 162 -7.78 -1.91 2.28
N VAL A 163 -7.86 -0.83 1.51
CA VAL A 163 -8.31 -0.84 0.12
C VAL A 163 -7.25 -0.15 -0.73
N ILE A 164 -6.79 -0.80 -1.78
CA ILE A 164 -5.77 -0.25 -2.67
C ILE A 164 -6.43 0.28 -3.94
N SER A 165 -5.98 1.45 -4.37
CA SER A 165 -6.23 1.94 -5.72
C SER A 165 -4.95 2.27 -6.46
N VAL A 166 -4.90 1.94 -7.76
CA VAL A 166 -3.80 2.32 -8.65
C VAL A 166 -4.35 2.86 -9.96
N ALA A 167 -3.73 3.93 -10.45
CA ALA A 167 -4.07 4.60 -11.69
C ALA A 167 -3.29 4.01 -12.88
N GLN A 168 -3.86 4.08 -14.09
CA GLN A 168 -3.19 3.62 -15.32
C GLN A 168 -2.10 4.60 -15.80
N SER A 169 -0.83 4.28 -15.59
CA SER A 169 0.26 5.12 -16.15
C SER A 169 0.55 4.89 -17.64
N GLY A 170 -0.03 3.85 -18.25
CA GLY A 170 0.30 3.41 -19.61
C GLY A 170 1.58 2.57 -19.70
N LEU A 171 2.31 2.40 -18.59
CA LEU A 171 3.50 1.56 -18.50
C LEU A 171 3.32 0.52 -17.39
N THR A 172 3.36 -0.76 -17.77
CA THR A 172 3.20 -1.87 -16.82
C THR A 172 4.21 -1.80 -15.67
N CYS A 173 5.49 -1.56 -15.96
CA CYS A 173 6.51 -1.46 -14.90
C CYS A 173 6.22 -0.37 -13.87
N VAL A 174 5.66 0.77 -14.30
CA VAL A 174 5.29 1.87 -13.41
C VAL A 174 4.07 1.49 -12.58
N ASN A 175 3.04 0.92 -13.19
CA ASN A 175 1.86 0.50 -12.43
C ASN A 175 2.18 -0.59 -11.41
N VAL A 176 3.01 -1.58 -11.76
CA VAL A 176 3.42 -2.65 -10.84
C VAL A 176 4.28 -2.09 -9.70
N SER A 177 5.16 -1.14 -10.00
CA SER A 177 5.96 -0.44 -8.97
C SER A 177 5.11 0.44 -8.04
N LEU A 178 4.03 1.06 -8.55
CA LEU A 178 3.04 1.76 -7.74
C LEU A 178 2.22 0.78 -6.91
N LEU A 179 1.75 -0.31 -7.50
CA LEU A 179 1.03 -1.35 -6.78
C LEU A 179 1.88 -1.93 -5.65
N ALA A 180 3.18 -2.11 -5.85
CA ALA A 180 4.11 -2.56 -4.82
C ALA A 180 4.22 -1.57 -3.64
N HIS A 181 4.25 -0.27 -3.94
CA HIS A 181 4.24 0.79 -2.93
C HIS A 181 2.97 0.70 -2.07
N GLU A 182 1.80 0.68 -2.71
CA GLU A 182 0.52 0.58 -1.98
C GLU A 182 0.35 -0.75 -1.23
N THR A 183 0.88 -1.84 -1.81
CA THR A 183 0.92 -3.15 -1.15
C THR A 183 1.79 -3.11 0.09
N SER A 184 2.83 -2.28 0.14
CA SER A 184 3.65 -2.09 1.35
C SER A 184 2.86 -1.42 2.47
N HIS A 185 2.08 -0.38 2.18
CA HIS A 185 1.17 0.21 3.16
C HIS A 185 0.09 -0.77 3.64
N ALA A 186 -0.48 -1.54 2.72
CA ALA A 186 -1.44 -2.58 3.07
C ALA A 186 -0.79 -3.67 3.93
N HIS A 187 0.46 -4.04 3.63
CA HIS A 187 1.24 -5.00 4.40
C HIS A 187 1.43 -4.52 5.84
N ASP A 188 1.79 -3.25 6.06
CA ASP A 188 1.92 -2.70 7.42
C ASP A 188 0.60 -2.84 8.20
N CYS A 189 -0.54 -2.54 7.56
CA CYS A 189 -1.88 -2.66 8.16
C CYS A 189 -2.31 -4.09 8.47
N VAL A 190 -1.90 -5.04 7.64
CA VAL A 190 -2.22 -6.46 7.81
C VAL A 190 -1.31 -7.10 8.85
N THR A 191 -0.03 -6.74 8.83
CA THR A 191 0.99 -7.42 9.60
C THR A 191 1.10 -6.89 11.01
N ASN A 192 0.96 -5.58 11.17
CA ASN A 192 1.01 -4.90 12.46
C ASN A 192 -0.28 -4.10 12.67
N PRO A 193 -1.43 -4.79 12.80
CA PRO A 193 -2.72 -4.12 12.85
C PRO A 193 -2.94 -3.31 14.14
N VAL A 194 -2.13 -3.47 15.17
CA VAL A 194 -2.26 -2.76 16.47
C VAL A 194 -1.13 -1.75 16.61
N LEU A 195 -1.47 -0.50 16.93
CA LEU A 195 -0.53 0.60 17.13
C LEU A 195 -0.79 1.32 18.45
N GLU A 196 0.29 1.70 19.14
CA GLU A 196 0.26 2.53 20.36
C GLU A 196 0.43 4.02 20.06
N ILE A 197 0.86 4.35 18.85
CA ILE A 197 1.04 5.72 18.37
C ILE A 197 -0.09 6.01 17.38
N ASP A 198 -0.55 7.26 17.32
CA ASP A 198 -1.57 7.67 16.35
C ASP A 198 -1.10 7.33 14.92
N PRO A 199 -1.89 6.55 14.16
CA PRO A 199 -1.61 6.23 12.76
C PRO A 199 -1.41 7.47 11.89
N LYS A 200 -1.96 8.63 12.28
CA LYS A 200 -1.83 9.90 11.56
C LYS A 200 -0.59 10.72 11.95
N SER A 201 0.24 10.22 12.85
CA SER A 201 1.47 10.92 13.21
C SER A 201 2.49 10.86 12.07
N ASP A 202 3.19 11.97 11.85
CA ASP A 202 4.26 12.09 10.86
C ASP A 202 5.30 10.97 10.99
N GLN A 203 5.57 10.52 12.23
CA GLN A 203 6.50 9.43 12.48
C GLN A 203 6.03 8.09 11.90
N VAL A 204 4.76 7.72 12.14
CA VAL A 204 4.19 6.45 11.63
C VAL A 204 4.07 6.51 10.11
N ASN A 205 3.54 7.62 9.58
CA ASN A 205 3.40 7.84 8.15
C ASN A 205 4.76 7.76 7.44
N LEU A 206 5.74 8.55 7.90
CA LEU A 206 7.04 8.59 7.26
C LEU A 206 7.74 7.24 7.28
N ARG A 207 7.72 6.51 8.40
CA ARG A 207 8.31 5.16 8.46
C ARG A 207 7.70 4.22 7.42
N SER A 208 6.37 4.24 7.26
CA SER A 208 5.66 3.43 6.26
C SER A 208 6.04 3.86 4.83
N GLU A 209 6.07 5.16 4.56
CA GLU A 209 6.44 5.73 3.27
C GLU A 209 7.88 5.40 2.86
N LEU A 210 8.84 5.47 3.79
CA LEU A 210 10.24 5.10 3.51
C LEU A 210 10.35 3.64 3.05
N GLN A 211 9.63 2.73 3.70
CA GLN A 211 9.57 1.32 3.32
C GLN A 211 8.91 1.16 1.94
N ALA A 212 7.76 1.81 1.73
CA ALA A 212 7.02 1.72 0.48
C ALA A 212 7.81 2.29 -0.71
N TYR A 213 8.52 3.41 -0.54
CA TYR A 213 9.40 3.97 -1.57
C TYR A 213 10.63 3.10 -1.83
N ALA A 214 11.24 2.51 -0.81
CA ALA A 214 12.35 1.58 -0.97
C ALA A 214 11.95 0.35 -1.80
N VAL A 215 10.82 -0.28 -1.44
CA VAL A 215 10.23 -1.41 -2.17
C VAL A 215 9.91 -1.01 -3.62
N SER A 216 9.21 0.12 -3.79
CA SER A 216 8.86 0.67 -5.10
C SER A 216 10.09 0.89 -5.97
N LYS A 217 11.18 1.41 -5.39
CA LYS A 217 12.45 1.66 -6.07
C LYS A 217 13.11 0.36 -6.53
N VAL A 218 13.20 -0.64 -5.66
CA VAL A 218 13.81 -1.94 -5.99
C VAL A 218 13.05 -2.60 -7.15
N LEU A 219 11.72 -2.68 -7.05
CA LEU A 219 10.89 -3.28 -8.10
C LEU A 219 10.91 -2.46 -9.39
N GLN A 220 10.89 -1.14 -9.32
CA GLN A 220 11.01 -0.28 -10.50
C GLN A 220 12.33 -0.54 -11.23
N GLY A 221 13.44 -0.65 -10.48
CA GLY A 221 14.76 -0.92 -11.06
C GLY A 221 14.80 -2.24 -11.82
N TYR A 222 14.29 -3.32 -11.21
CA TYR A 222 14.22 -4.63 -11.83
C TYR A 222 13.30 -4.65 -13.05
N LEU A 223 12.08 -4.14 -12.90
CA LEU A 223 11.07 -4.16 -13.97
C LEU A 223 11.47 -3.31 -15.17
N THR A 224 12.04 -2.12 -14.95
CA THR A 224 12.50 -1.26 -16.05
C THR A 224 13.70 -1.85 -16.76
N TYR A 225 14.59 -2.53 -16.05
CA TYR A 225 15.68 -3.29 -16.67
C TYR A 225 15.14 -4.41 -17.56
N ASN A 226 14.21 -5.22 -17.04
CA ASN A 226 13.57 -6.32 -17.76
C ASN A 226 12.81 -5.82 -19.01
N ASP A 227 12.03 -4.73 -18.85
CA ASP A 227 11.30 -4.07 -19.94
C ASP A 227 12.20 -3.23 -20.86
N ARG A 228 13.49 -3.09 -20.54
CA ARG A 228 14.49 -2.29 -21.27
C ARG A 228 14.10 -0.82 -21.42
N ILE A 229 13.44 -0.30 -20.40
CA ILE A 229 13.03 1.09 -20.25
C ILE A 229 14.08 1.83 -19.43
N MET A 230 14.37 3.06 -19.83
CA MET A 230 15.17 3.99 -19.03
C MET A 230 14.39 5.30 -18.91
N PHE A 231 14.19 5.78 -17.68
CA PHE A 231 13.55 7.07 -17.45
C PHE A 231 14.55 8.21 -17.66
N SER A 232 14.10 9.30 -18.29
CA SER A 232 14.91 10.51 -18.51
C SER A 232 15.18 11.30 -17.22
N CYS A 233 14.34 11.12 -16.20
CA CYS A 233 14.44 11.79 -14.91
C CYS A 233 14.20 10.79 -13.76
N PRO A 234 14.82 11.01 -12.58
CA PRO A 234 14.57 10.18 -11.41
C PRO A 234 13.10 10.21 -10.97
N SER A 235 12.59 9.08 -10.50
CA SER A 235 11.30 8.97 -9.83
C SER A 235 11.33 9.56 -8.41
N VAL A 236 10.16 9.73 -7.80
CA VAL A 236 10.07 10.07 -6.36
C VAL A 236 10.73 8.95 -5.53
N SER A 237 10.44 7.69 -5.86
CA SER A 237 11.08 6.53 -5.21
C SER A 237 12.61 6.56 -5.32
N ASP A 238 13.17 6.98 -6.46
CA ASP A 238 14.63 7.16 -6.63
C ASP A 238 15.19 8.17 -5.63
N ARG A 239 14.53 9.32 -5.52
CA ARG A 239 14.98 10.43 -4.66
C ARG A 239 14.82 10.12 -3.18
N VAL A 240 13.69 9.53 -2.78
CA VAL A 240 13.43 9.14 -1.39
C VAL A 240 14.39 8.05 -0.95
N GLU A 241 14.55 7.00 -1.75
CA GLU A 241 15.47 5.90 -1.43
C GLU A 241 16.94 6.37 -1.39
N GLU A 242 17.34 7.31 -2.26
CA GLU A 242 18.68 7.91 -2.21
C GLU A 242 18.94 8.61 -0.86
N VAL A 243 18.00 9.45 -0.40
CA VAL A 243 18.11 10.14 0.89
C VAL A 243 18.07 9.13 2.04
N ARG A 244 17.07 8.24 2.07
CA ARG A 244 16.93 7.22 3.11
C ARG A 244 18.18 6.35 3.22
N ARG A 245 18.70 5.87 2.09
CA ARG A 245 19.91 5.02 2.06
C ARG A 245 21.15 5.72 2.56
N LYS A 246 21.28 7.02 2.28
CA LYS A 246 22.42 7.81 2.73
C LYS A 246 22.42 7.99 4.25
N VAL A 247 21.25 8.14 4.86
CA VAL A 247 21.11 8.35 6.31
C VAL A 247 21.07 7.02 7.07
N ASN A 248 20.17 6.11 6.68
CA ASN A 248 19.89 4.87 7.41
C ASN A 248 20.67 3.65 6.87
N GLY A 249 21.43 3.81 5.79
CA GLY A 249 22.24 2.73 5.21
C GLY A 249 21.44 1.77 4.31
N PRO A 250 21.99 0.57 4.00
CA PRO A 250 21.31 -0.42 3.17
C PRO A 250 20.01 -0.95 3.78
N LEU A 251 19.16 -1.59 2.96
CA LEU A 251 17.83 -2.07 3.39
C LEU A 251 17.87 -3.17 4.45
N TRP A 252 18.98 -3.91 4.53
CA TRP A 252 19.21 -4.93 5.56
C TRP A 252 19.76 -4.37 6.88
N SER A 253 19.98 -3.06 6.97
CA SER A 253 20.38 -2.44 8.23
C SER A 253 19.26 -2.54 9.27
N GLU A 254 19.64 -2.76 10.52
CA GLU A 254 18.76 -2.46 11.65
C GLU A 254 18.37 -0.98 11.59
N GLY A 255 17.07 -0.69 11.73
CA GLY A 255 16.56 0.68 11.63
C GLY A 255 16.60 1.28 10.23
N ALA A 256 16.65 0.47 9.15
CA ALA A 256 16.68 0.97 7.77
C ALA A 256 15.56 1.98 7.42
N PHE A 257 14.44 1.94 8.17
CA PHE A 257 13.26 2.80 8.03
C PHE A 257 12.99 3.67 9.27
N ASP A 258 13.94 3.76 10.20
CA ASP A 258 13.77 4.58 11.40
C ASP A 258 13.72 6.06 11.04
N VAL A 259 12.77 6.76 11.65
CA VAL A 259 12.58 8.20 11.50
C VAL A 259 13.45 8.93 12.51
N ASN A 260 14.31 9.82 12.02
CA ASN A 260 15.20 10.65 12.83
C ASN A 260 15.31 12.06 12.24
N ASP A 261 15.78 13.01 13.04
CA ASP A 261 15.81 14.44 12.68
C ASP A 261 16.70 14.72 11.46
N ASP A 262 17.83 14.00 11.31
CA ASP A 262 18.70 14.15 10.14
C ASP A 262 18.02 13.68 8.85
N LEU A 263 17.27 12.56 8.91
CA LEU A 263 16.49 12.08 7.78
C LEU A 263 15.41 13.08 7.36
N ILE A 264 14.66 13.61 8.33
CA ILE A 264 13.62 14.63 8.10
C ILE A 264 14.25 15.87 7.44
N GLU A 265 15.36 16.37 7.99
CA GLU A 265 16.03 17.55 7.45
C GLU A 265 16.53 17.31 6.01
N GLN A 266 17.09 16.13 5.72
CA GLN A 266 17.57 15.81 4.37
C GLN A 266 16.43 15.62 3.36
N LEU A 267 15.29 15.05 3.77
CA LEU A 267 14.10 14.97 2.92
C LEU A 267 13.54 16.36 2.62
N ASP A 268 13.46 17.23 3.62
CA ASP A 268 13.00 18.62 3.46
C ASP A 268 13.91 19.41 2.52
N ARG A 269 15.23 19.31 2.69
CA ARG A 269 16.23 19.93 1.79
C ARG A 269 16.12 19.39 0.36
N ALA A 270 15.74 18.13 0.20
CA ALA A 270 15.49 17.52 -1.10
C ALA A 270 14.11 17.89 -1.69
N GLY A 271 13.28 18.67 -0.98
CA GLY A 271 11.93 19.04 -1.42
C GLY A 271 10.95 17.87 -1.38
N LEU A 272 11.13 16.93 -0.44
CA LEU A 272 10.35 15.70 -0.30
C LEU A 272 9.42 15.72 0.92
N ARG A 273 9.21 16.88 1.54
CA ARG A 273 8.33 17.01 2.71
C ARG A 273 6.90 16.52 2.47
N GLY A 274 6.39 16.65 1.24
CA GLY A 274 5.02 16.27 0.89
C GLY A 274 4.74 14.76 0.84
N ILE A 275 5.72 13.91 1.17
CA ILE A 275 5.51 12.45 1.18
C ILE A 275 4.94 11.93 2.51
N TYR A 276 4.90 12.72 3.58
CA TYR A 276 4.42 12.31 4.91
C TYR A 276 3.62 13.40 5.63
#